data_AF-C6ZL01-F1
#
_entry.id   AF-C6ZL01-F1
#
_cell.length_a   1.000
_cell.length_b   1.000
_cell.length_c   1.000
_cell.angle_alpha   90.00
_cell.angle_beta   90.00
_cell.angle_gamma   90.00
#
_symmetry.space_group_name_H-M   'P 1'
#
loop_
_entity.id
_entity.type
_entity.pdbx_description
1 polymer ?
#
loop_
_entity_poly.entity_id
_entity_poly.type
_entity_poly.pdbx_seq_one_letter_code
_entity_poly.pdbx_strand_id
1 'polypeptide(L)' 'GGKPLLKVVMRTWLPAGDTLFHMITIHLPSPVTAQKYRAEMLYEGPSDDACCTGIRNCDAEGPLMMYISKMV' A
#
# COMPACT_ATOMS: atom_id res chain seq x y z
N GLY A 1 -24.86 -23.22 23.03
CA GLY A 1 -24.23 -21.98 23.57
C GLY A 1 -24.34 -20.86 22.54
N GLY A 2 -24.56 -19.62 22.95
CA GLY A 2 -24.92 -18.50 22.04
C GLY A 2 -23.81 -17.92 21.15
N LYS A 3 -22.55 -18.33 21.34
CA LYS A 3 -21.39 -17.84 20.58
C LYS A 3 -21.47 -18.02 19.06
N PRO A 4 -21.95 -19.16 18.51
CA PRO A 4 -22.10 -19.33 17.07
C PRO A 4 -23.15 -18.38 16.47
N LEU A 5 -24.28 -18.17 17.17
CA LEU A 5 -25.32 -17.25 16.73
C LEU A 5 -24.80 -15.80 16.71
N LEU A 6 -24.10 -15.38 17.76
CA LEU A 6 -23.46 -14.05 17.81
C LEU A 6 -22.47 -13.86 16.65
N LYS A 7 -21.69 -14.88 16.30
CA LYS A 7 -20.73 -14.82 15.19
C LYS A 7 -21.43 -14.63 13.83
N VAL A 8 -22.59 -15.25 13.62
CA VAL A 8 -23.36 -15.09 12.38
C VAL A 8 -23.97 -13.70 12.31
N VAL A 9 -24.63 -13.25 13.38
CA VAL A 9 -25.24 -11.91 13.44
C VAL A 9 -24.21 -10.81 13.19
N MET A 10 -23.04 -10.89 13.83
CA MET A 10 -21.99 -9.88 13.67
C MET A 10 -21.40 -9.86 12.26
N ARG A 11 -21.23 -11.02 11.61
CA ARG A 11 -20.75 -11.08 10.22
C ARG A 11 -21.73 -10.46 9.23
N THR A 12 -23.03 -10.60 9.49
CA THR A 12 -24.07 -10.02 8.63
C THR A 12 -24.27 -8.53 8.90
N TRP A 13 -24.20 -8.11 10.17
CA TRP A 13 -24.45 -6.72 10.55
C TRP A 13 -23.25 -5.79 10.29
N LEU A 14 -22.03 -6.27 10.56
CA LEU A 14 -20.79 -5.52 10.33
C LEU A 14 -19.74 -6.43 9.68
N PRO A 15 -19.79 -6.59 8.35
CA PRO A 15 -18.76 -7.31 7.62
C PRO A 15 -17.39 -6.64 7.82
N ALA A 16 -16.48 -7.33 8.50
CA ALA A 16 -15.14 -6.79 8.79
C ALA A 16 -14.34 -6.52 7.51
N GLY A 17 -14.51 -7.35 6.47
CA GLY A 17 -13.82 -7.20 5.19
C GLY A 17 -14.15 -5.86 4.52
N ASP A 18 -15.43 -5.55 4.35
CA ASP A 18 -15.87 -4.32 3.69
C ASP A 18 -15.50 -3.08 4.50
N THR A 19 -15.61 -3.16 5.83
CA THR A 19 -15.21 -2.06 6.72
C THR A 19 -13.72 -1.76 6.62
N LEU A 20 -12.88 -2.81 6.67
CA LEU A 20 -11.43 -2.66 6.55
C LEU A 20 -11.02 -2.19 5.15
N PHE A 21 -11.68 -2.70 4.11
CA PHE A 21 -11.43 -2.29 2.74
C PHE A 21 -11.74 -0.80 2.53
N HIS A 22 -12.90 -0.32 3.00
CA HIS A 22 -13.22 1.10 2.96
C HIS A 22 -12.17 1.94 3.70
N MET A 23 -11.79 1.55 4.91
CA MET A 23 -10.76 2.28 5.68
C MET A 23 -9.42 2.34 4.93
N ILE A 24 -8.99 1.23 4.32
CA ILE A 24 -7.78 1.17 3.48
C ILE A 24 -7.90 2.13 2.30
N THR A 25 -8.97 2.05 1.52
CA THR A 25 -9.13 2.87 0.31
C THR A 25 -9.26 4.37 0.59
N ILE A 26 -9.81 4.75 1.75
CA ILE A 26 -10.01 6.15 2.13
C ILE A 26 -8.73 6.76 2.70
N HIS A 27 -7.98 6.00 3.50
CA HIS A 27 -6.89 6.56 4.30
C HIS A 27 -5.49 6.16 3.85
N LEU A 28 -5.32 5.02 3.17
CA LEU A 28 -4.00 4.65 2.66
C LEU A 28 -3.75 5.32 1.31
N PRO A 29 -2.62 6.04 1.16
CA PRO A 29 -2.28 6.64 -0.11
C PRO A 29 -1.95 5.58 -1.16
N SER A 30 -2.30 5.86 -2.41
CA SER A 30 -1.87 5.07 -3.56
C SER A 30 -0.33 5.13 -3.72
N PRO A 31 0.31 4.17 -4.41
CA PRO A 31 1.75 4.22 -4.68
C PRO A 31 2.17 5.51 -5.39
N VAL A 32 1.35 6.03 -6.31
CA VAL A 32 1.59 7.32 -7.01
C VAL A 32 1.67 8.50 -6.03
N THR A 33 0.87 8.47 -4.96
CA THR A 33 0.92 9.52 -3.92
C THR A 33 2.06 9.27 -2.94
N ALA A 34 2.23 8.01 -2.51
CA ALA A 34 3.18 7.61 -1.48
C ALA A 34 4.63 7.72 -1.94
N GLN A 35 4.94 7.33 -3.18
CA GLN A 35 6.32 7.32 -3.66
C GLN A 35 6.89 8.74 -3.81
N LYS A 36 6.08 9.77 -4.05
CA LYS A 36 6.53 11.16 -4.15
C LYS A 36 7.33 11.63 -2.95
N TYR A 37 6.88 11.30 -1.73
CA TYR A 37 7.54 11.69 -0.49
C TYR A 37 8.43 10.57 0.09
N ARG A 38 8.34 9.35 -0.44
CA ARG A 38 9.15 8.20 0.02
C ARG A 38 10.39 7.94 -0.84
N ALA A 39 10.44 8.43 -2.07
CA ALA A 39 11.54 8.13 -3.01
C ALA A 39 12.91 8.45 -2.41
N GLU A 40 13.07 9.61 -1.77
CA GLU A 40 14.33 10.03 -1.14
C GLU A 40 14.73 9.20 0.07
N MET A 41 13.77 8.55 0.74
CA MET A 41 14.04 7.63 1.85
C MET A 41 14.37 6.22 1.36
N LEU A 42 13.81 5.82 0.21
CA LEU A 42 13.96 4.48 -0.35
C LEU A 42 15.18 4.34 -1.27
N TYR A 43 15.74 5.45 -1.74
CA TYR A 43 16.80 5.48 -2.73
C TYR A 43 18.05 6.16 -2.20
N GLU A 44 19.19 5.48 -2.28
CA GLU A 44 20.48 5.97 -1.76
C GLU A 44 21.33 6.72 -2.82
N GLY A 45 20.91 6.69 -4.08
CA GLY A 45 21.59 7.40 -5.17
C GLY A 45 21.22 8.89 -5.26
N PRO A 46 21.75 9.61 -6.27
CA PRO A 46 21.43 11.01 -6.51
C PRO A 46 19.93 11.25 -6.70
N SER A 47 19.40 12.32 -6.10
CA SER A 47 17.96 12.62 -6.13
C SER A 47 17.45 13.18 -7.46
N ASP A 48 18.38 13.51 -8.36
CA ASP A 48 18.18 14.07 -9.69
C ASP A 48 18.37 13.05 -10.82
N ASP A 49 18.72 11.80 -10.49
CA ASP A 49 18.88 10.76 -11.50
C ASP A 49 17.52 10.19 -11.98
N ALA A 50 17.60 9.41 -13.06
CA ALA A 50 16.43 8.81 -13.69
C ALA A 50 15.74 7.75 -12.79
N CYS A 51 16.50 7.10 -11.89
CA CYS A 51 15.99 6.06 -11.01
C CYS A 51 15.16 6.67 -9.86
N CYS A 52 15.71 7.67 -9.16
CA CYS A 52 15.01 8.42 -8.13
C CYS A 52 13.77 9.11 -8.71
N THR A 53 13.89 9.69 -9.90
CA THR A 53 12.76 10.33 -10.60
C THR A 53 11.67 9.31 -10.99
N GLY A 54 12.06 8.13 -11.49
CA GLY A 54 11.12 7.05 -11.81
C GLY A 54 10.36 6.55 -10.58
N ILE A 55 11.05 6.36 -9.44
CA ILE A 55 10.43 6.03 -8.15
C ILE A 55 9.52 7.18 -7.71
N ARG A 56 9.99 8.43 -7.67
CA ARG A 56 9.20 9.59 -7.21
C ARG A 56 7.88 9.75 -7.97
N ASN A 57 7.89 9.47 -9.27
CA ASN A 57 6.71 9.60 -10.14
C ASN A 57 5.87 8.33 -10.25
N CYS A 58 6.31 7.19 -9.69
CA CYS A 58 5.69 5.88 -9.89
C CYS A 58 5.51 5.56 -11.39
N ASP A 59 6.56 5.81 -12.18
CA ASP A 59 6.55 5.73 -13.64
C ASP A 59 6.71 4.29 -14.13
N ALA A 60 5.74 3.82 -14.93
CA ALA A 60 5.74 2.48 -15.51
C ALA A 60 6.71 2.35 -16.70
N GLU A 61 7.06 3.46 -17.35
CA GLU A 61 7.98 3.50 -18.50
C GLU A 61 9.41 3.89 -18.08
N GLY A 62 9.62 4.18 -16.80
CA GLY A 62 10.93 4.50 -16.23
C GLY A 62 11.84 3.28 -16.06
N PRO A 63 13.05 3.49 -15.50
CA PRO A 63 13.96 2.39 -15.17
C PRO A 63 13.30 1.37 -14.24
N LEU A 64 13.57 0.07 -14.48
CA LEU A 64 13.08 -1.00 -13.62
C LEU A 64 13.73 -0.92 -12.22
N MET A 65 12.92 -0.63 -11.20
CA MET A 65 13.35 -0.55 -9.80
C MET A 65 12.55 -1.52 -8.93
N MET A 66 13.24 -2.35 -8.14
CA MET A 66 12.62 -3.32 -7.24
C MET A 66 13.38 -3.43 -5.92
N TYR A 67 12.64 -3.44 -4.80
CA TYR A 67 13.18 -3.68 -3.46
C TYR A 67 12.78 -5.08 -2.98
N ILE A 68 13.76 -5.93 -2.68
CA ILE A 68 13.52 -7.27 -2.12
C ILE A 68 13.61 -7.19 -0.60
N SER A 69 12.46 -7.26 0.07
CA SER A 69 12.39 -7.12 1.53
C SER A 69 12.67 -8.41 2.31
N LYS A 70 12.40 -9.57 1.69
CA LYS A 70 12.55 -10.89 2.30
C LYS A 70 12.71 -11.95 1.22
N MET A 71 13.68 -12.84 1.41
CA MET A 71 13.77 -14.11 0.68
C MET A 71 13.04 -15.16 1.51
N VAL A 72 12.09 -15.87 0.89
CA VAL A 72 11.29 -16.92 1.55
C VAL A 72 11.96 -18.27 1.35
#